data_AF-A0A518KCK5-F1
#
_entry.id   AF-A0A518KCK5-F1
#
_cell.length_a   1.000
_cell.length_b   1.000
_cell.length_c   1.000
_cell.angle_alpha   90.00
_cell.angle_beta   90.00
_cell.angle_gamma   90.00
#
_symmetry.space_group_name_H-M   'P 1'
#
loop_
_entity.id
_entity.type
_entity.pdbx_description
1 polymer ?
#
loop_
_entity_poly.entity_id
_entity_poly.type
_entity_poly.pdbx_seq_one_letter_code
_entity_poly.pdbx_strand_id
1 'polypeptide(L)'
;MEEDPELWKKLKPGDRVRFFRMPSTLVGYVPEETRRLYEWMVEHKHVLVVDHYDTIDGIDYPWSDWFEPNCEHLEGSHTIVLNDDGLERVN
;
A
#
# COMPACT_ATOMS: atom_id res chain seq x y z
N MET A 1 -11.68 3.36 15.81
CA MET A 1 -10.28 3.44 15.37
C MET A 1 -10.14 4.80 14.72
N GLU A 2 -9.24 5.64 15.21
CA GLU A 2 -9.06 6.99 14.66
C GLU A 2 -8.13 6.89 13.45
N GLU A 3 -8.61 7.40 12.30
CA GLU A 3 -7.86 7.34 11.05
C GLU A 3 -6.77 8.42 11.04
N ASP A 4 -5.53 8.02 10.74
CA ASP A 4 -4.42 8.93 10.52
C ASP A 4 -4.11 9.00 9.01
N PRO A 5 -4.60 10.02 8.28
CA PRO A 5 -4.38 10.13 6.84
C PRO A 5 -2.91 10.36 6.48
N GLU A 6 -2.05 10.69 7.46
CA GLU A 6 -0.62 10.88 7.28
C GLU A 6 0.21 9.79 7.97
N LEU A 7 -0.40 8.63 8.24
CA LEU A 7 0.29 7.48 8.86
C LEU A 7 1.60 7.15 8.16
N TRP A 8 1.60 7.23 6.82
CA TRP A 8 2.76 6.92 5.99
C TRP A 8 4.03 7.68 6.38
N LYS A 9 3.91 8.94 6.80
CA LYS A 9 5.04 9.78 7.23
C LYS A 9 5.74 9.26 8.48
N LYS A 10 5.08 8.37 9.23
CA LYS A 10 5.55 7.80 10.50
C LYS A 10 6.03 6.36 10.35
N LEU A 11 5.81 5.75 9.18
CA LEU A 11 6.25 4.38 8.92
C LEU A 11 7.79 4.30 8.99
N LYS A 12 8.30 3.09 9.19
CA LYS A 12 9.72 2.75 9.21
C LYS A 12 9.93 1.39 8.55
N PRO A 13 11.13 1.06 8.04
CA PRO A 13 11.38 -0.27 7.50
C PRO A 13 11.08 -1.35 8.53
N GLY A 14 10.38 -2.41 8.12
CA GLY A 14 9.88 -3.48 8.98
C GLY A 14 8.52 -3.22 9.63
N ASP A 15 7.97 -1.99 9.57
CA ASP A 15 6.58 -1.76 9.97
C ASP A 15 5.65 -2.57 9.05
N ARG A 16 4.62 -3.17 9.65
CA ARG A 16 3.60 -3.96 8.95
C ARG A 16 2.35 -3.12 8.83
N VAL A 17 1.82 -3.01 7.63
CA VAL A 17 0.62 -2.23 7.34
C VAL A 17 -0.34 -2.99 6.45
N ARG A 18 -1.57 -2.52 6.36
CA ARG A 18 -2.52 -2.95 5.33
C ARG A 18 -3.44 -1.81 4.95
N PHE A 19 -4.05 -1.92 3.78
CA PHE A 19 -5.16 -1.06 3.39
C PHE A 19 -6.46 -1.60 4.02
N PHE A 20 -7.13 -0.79 4.84
CA PHE A 20 -8.44 -1.15 5.42
C PHE A 20 -9.62 -0.65 4.56
N ARG A 21 -9.33 0.26 3.62
CA ARG A 21 -10.27 0.76 2.61
C ARG A 21 -9.50 1.18 1.36
N MET A 22 -10.25 1.42 0.29
CA MET A 22 -9.70 2.06 -0.91
C MET A 22 -9.20 3.47 -0.58
N PRO A 23 -7.98 3.85 -0.98
CA PRO A 23 -7.49 5.22 -0.90
C PRO A 23 -8.41 6.22 -1.60
N SER A 24 -8.53 7.41 -1.02
CA SER A 24 -9.28 8.52 -1.63
C SER A 24 -8.61 9.03 -2.90
N THR A 25 -7.30 8.89 -3.03
CA THR A 25 -6.49 9.22 -4.22
C THR A 25 -6.91 8.40 -5.45
N LEU A 26 -7.49 7.21 -5.23
CA LEU A 26 -7.99 6.34 -6.29
C LEU A 26 -9.46 6.62 -6.66
N VAL A 27 -10.09 7.63 -6.04
CA VAL A 27 -11.42 8.11 -6.41
C VAL A 27 -11.30 9.00 -7.65
N GLY A 28 -11.30 8.38 -8.83
CA GLY A 28 -11.12 9.07 -10.11
C GLY A 28 -10.81 8.10 -11.25
N TYR A 29 -10.18 8.59 -12.32
CA TYR A 29 -9.64 7.69 -13.35
C TYR A 29 -8.34 7.05 -12.83
N VAL A 30 -8.42 5.75 -12.58
CA VAL A 30 -7.28 4.89 -12.22
C VAL A 30 -7.26 3.75 -13.23
N PRO A 31 -6.08 3.32 -13.73
CA PRO A 31 -5.97 2.12 -14.54
C PRO A 31 -6.67 0.93 -13.86
N GLU A 32 -7.43 0.15 -14.63
CA GLU A 32 -8.24 -0.95 -14.09
C GLU A 32 -7.42 -1.95 -13.28
N GLU A 33 -6.21 -2.26 -13.73
CA GLU A 33 -5.28 -3.16 -13.03
C GLU A 33 -4.88 -2.64 -11.64
N THR A 34 -4.54 -1.35 -11.54
CA THR A 34 -4.23 -0.71 -10.25
C THR A 34 -5.43 -0.77 -9.31
N ARG A 35 -6.63 -0.48 -9.82
CA ARG A 35 -7.85 -0.58 -9.01
C ARG A 35 -8.07 -2.00 -8.48
N ARG A 36 -7.94 -3.02 -9.34
CA ARG A 36 -8.11 -4.43 -8.96
C ARG A 36 -7.09 -4.86 -7.91
N LEU A 37 -5.84 -4.40 -8.01
CA LEU A 37 -4.81 -4.67 -6.99
C LEU A 37 -5.24 -4.14 -5.61
N TYR A 38 -5.67 -2.89 -5.52
CA TYR A 38 -6.13 -2.33 -4.24
C TYR A 38 -7.42 -2.98 -3.73
N GLU A 39 -8.38 -3.29 -4.60
CA GLU A 39 -9.60 -4.03 -4.23
C GLU A 39 -9.23 -5.39 -3.61
N TRP A 40 -8.31 -6.11 -4.24
CA TRP A 40 -7.81 -7.39 -3.73
C TRP A 40 -7.11 -7.24 -2.38
N MET A 41 -6.21 -6.26 -2.22
CA MET A 41 -5.48 -6.04 -0.96
C MET A 41 -6.43 -5.73 0.20
N VAL A 42 -7.46 -4.91 -0.04
CA VAL A 42 -8.47 -4.56 0.97
C VAL A 42 -9.33 -5.78 1.31
N GLU A 43 -9.84 -6.50 0.31
CA GLU A 43 -10.68 -7.69 0.49
C GLU A 43 -9.96 -8.79 1.29
N HIS A 44 -8.70 -9.05 0.94
CA HIS A 44 -7.90 -10.12 1.53
C HIS A 44 -7.16 -9.68 2.80
N LYS A 45 -7.29 -8.40 3.20
CA LYS A 45 -6.56 -7.79 4.32
C LYS A 45 -5.04 -8.04 4.21
N HIS A 46 -4.54 -7.93 2.99
CA HIS A 46 -3.15 -8.23 2.66
C HIS A 46 -2.21 -7.36 3.48
N VAL A 47 -1.21 -7.98 4.12
CA VAL A 47 -0.26 -7.29 4.98
C VAL A 47 0.99 -6.98 4.19
N LEU A 48 1.25 -5.69 3.99
CA LEU A 48 2.45 -5.15 3.38
C LEU A 48 3.49 -4.89 4.46
N VAL A 49 4.77 -4.99 4.09
CA VAL A 49 5.91 -4.67 4.94
C VAL A 49 6.63 -3.49 4.31
N VAL A 50 6.95 -2.49 5.11
CA VAL A 50 7.79 -1.39 4.63
C VAL A 50 9.20 -1.93 4.41
N ASP A 51 9.66 -1.99 3.16
CA ASP A 51 10.94 -2.60 2.82
C ASP A 51 12.04 -1.55 2.71
N HIS A 52 11.76 -0.44 2.03
CA HIS A 52 12.73 0.62 1.77
C HIS A 52 12.07 2.00 1.64
N TYR A 53 12.92 3.02 1.49
CA TYR A 53 12.52 4.39 1.17
C TYR A 53 13.19 4.85 -0.10
N ASP A 54 12.45 5.59 -0.90
CA ASP A 54 13.01 6.41 -1.97
C ASP A 54 12.74 7.88 -1.69
N THR A 55 13.78 8.71 -1.85
CA THR A 55 13.66 10.17 -1.74
C THR A 55 13.32 10.75 -3.10
N ILE A 56 12.13 11.36 -3.21
CA ILE A 56 11.65 12.03 -4.43
C ILE A 56 11.37 13.49 -4.07
N ASP A 57 12.00 14.43 -4.78
CA ASP A 57 11.87 15.88 -4.52
C ASP A 57 12.12 16.29 -3.05
N GLY A 58 13.02 15.57 -2.36
CA GLY A 58 13.38 15.81 -0.96
C GLY A 58 12.39 15.25 0.06
N ILE A 59 11.43 14.42 -0.36
CA ILE A 59 10.48 13.73 0.50
C ILE A 59 10.79 12.23 0.47
N ASP A 60 10.92 11.61 1.64
CA ASP A 60 11.12 10.18 1.77
C ASP A 60 9.78 9.44 1.71
N TYR A 61 9.63 8.57 0.72
CA TYR A 61 8.43 7.76 0.53
C TYR A 61 8.69 6.31 0.92
N PRO A 62 7.89 5.70 1.81
CA PRO A 62 8.00 4.28 2.14
C PRO A 62 7.45 3.42 1.01
N TRP A 63 8.14 2.32 0.71
CA TRP A 63 7.74 1.34 -0.31
C TRP A 63 7.60 -0.06 0.27
N SER A 64 6.77 -0.88 -0.37
CA SER A 64 6.67 -2.31 -0.13
C SER A 64 6.83 -3.07 -1.43
N ASP A 65 7.72 -4.05 -1.41
CA ASP A 65 7.98 -4.99 -2.49
C ASP A 65 7.54 -6.38 -2.05
N TRP A 66 6.72 -7.05 -2.86
CA TRP A 66 6.34 -8.42 -2.57
C TRP A 66 6.13 -9.23 -3.84
N PHE A 67 6.02 -10.54 -3.66
CA PHE A 67 5.81 -11.48 -4.74
C PHE A 67 4.60 -12.34 -4.44
N GLU A 68 3.64 -12.38 -5.37
CA GLU A 68 2.42 -13.17 -5.26
C GLU A 68 2.34 -14.17 -6.44
N PRO A 69 2.80 -15.42 -6.26
CA PRO A 69 2.89 -16.38 -7.38
C PRO A 69 1.57 -17.05 -7.76
N ASN A 70 0.50 -16.94 -6.96
CA ASN A 70 -0.71 -17.75 -7.14
C ASN A 70 -2.00 -16.91 -7.20
N CYS A 71 -1.91 -15.64 -7.57
CA CYS A 71 -3.07 -14.78 -7.75
C CYS A 71 -3.32 -14.53 -9.24
N GLU A 72 -4.44 -15.05 -9.78
CA GLU A 72 -4.79 -14.96 -11.21
C GLU A 72 -4.77 -13.53 -11.79
N HIS A 73 -4.93 -12.51 -10.93
CA HIS A 73 -4.91 -11.11 -11.35
C HIS A 73 -3.67 -10.34 -10.88
N LEU A 74 -2.82 -10.96 -10.06
CA LEU A 74 -1.65 -10.34 -9.44
C LEU A 74 -0.45 -11.29 -9.44
N GLU A 75 -0.32 -12.13 -10.46
CA GLU A 75 0.84 -13.03 -10.53
C GLU A 75 2.11 -12.23 -10.79
N GLY A 76 3.08 -12.31 -9.87
CA GLY A 76 4.40 -11.72 -10.06
C GLY A 76 4.88 -10.82 -8.93
N SER A 77 5.90 -10.03 -9.25
CA SER A 77 6.49 -9.04 -8.34
C SER A 77 5.69 -7.74 -8.41
N HIS A 78 5.39 -7.19 -7.24
CA HIS A 78 4.68 -5.93 -7.09
C HIS A 78 5.48 -5.00 -6.19
N THR A 79 5.40 -3.72 -6.53
CA THR A 79 6.04 -2.64 -5.80
C THR A 79 5.01 -1.54 -5.63
N ILE A 80 4.77 -1.13 -4.39
CA ILE A 80 3.78 -0.11 -4.05
C ILE A 80 4.38 0.94 -3.13
N VAL A 81 4.10 2.21 -3.42
CA VAL A 81 4.39 3.31 -2.51
C VAL A 81 3.29 3.37 -1.46
N LEU A 82 3.66 3.44 -0.18
CA LEU A 82 2.75 3.44 0.95
C LEU A 82 2.45 4.87 1.39
N ASN A 83 1.95 5.73 0.50
CA ASN A 83 1.72 7.17 0.76
C ASN A 83 0.24 7.60 0.77
N ASP A 84 -0.66 6.63 0.75
CA ASP A 84 -2.09 6.82 0.63
C ASP A 84 -2.81 6.87 1.99
N ASP A 85 -4.00 7.47 2.01
CA ASP A 85 -4.95 7.30 3.12
C ASP A 85 -5.54 5.89 3.14
N GLY A 86 -6.21 5.50 4.23
CA GLY A 86 -6.76 4.15 4.35
C GLY A 86 -5.73 3.07 4.73
N LEU A 87 -4.50 3.46 5.07
CA LEU A 87 -3.49 2.59 5.69
C LEU A 87 -3.73 2.46 7.19
N GLU A 88 -3.46 1.26 7.74
CA GLU A 88 -3.37 1.03 9.18
C GLU A 88 -2.17 0.14 9.53
N ARG A 89 -1.62 0.31 10.74
CA ARG A 89 -0.58 -0.57 11.28
C ARG A 89 -1.17 -1.90 11.73
N VAL A 90 -0.42 -2.98 11.51
CA VAL A 90 -0.74 -4.33 11.98
C VAL A 90 0.25 -4.71 13.07
N ASN A 91 -0.28 -5.06 14.26
CA ASN A 91 0.52 -5.57 15.39
C ASN A 91 0.90 -7.04 15.20
#